data_AF-A0A6M1ZQU0-F1
#
_entry.id   AF-A0A6M1ZQU0-F1
#
_cell.length_a   1.000
_cell.length_b   1.000
_cell.length_c   1.000
_cell.angle_alpha   90.00
_cell.angle_beta   90.00
_cell.angle_gamma   90.00
#
_symmetry.space_group_name_H-M   'P 1'
#
loop_
_entity.id
_entity.type
_entity.pdbx_description
1 polymer ?
#
loop_
_entity_poly.entity_id
_entity_poly.type
_entity_poly.pdbx_seq_one_letter_code
_entity_poly.pdbx_strand_id
1 'polypeptide(L)'
;MYLLHSFTRLISRFRYPASLPEDIAKDLGIHLSNSLSFDAFLKLLSSPHMHPTKIKKYMPRAQAESAFGSALRTEVFPACSLFSYYFSKGWVVIALHFDEEERLRRAYFQCPSCEEMEGFNFSLEMEEPLLARASSQ
;
A
#
# COMPACT_ATOMS: atom_id res chain seq x y z
N MET A 1 -13.63 -3.54 25.07
CA MET A 1 -14.08 -3.34 23.67
C MET A 1 -13.14 -4.02 22.64
N TYR A 2 -12.75 -5.28 22.85
CA TYR A 2 -11.87 -6.02 21.91
C TYR A 2 -12.56 -7.16 21.15
N LEU A 3 -13.78 -7.54 21.56
CA LEU A 3 -14.49 -8.69 20.99
C LEU A 3 -15.16 -8.38 19.63
N LEU A 4 -15.69 -7.17 19.44
CA LEU A 4 -16.42 -6.80 18.21
C LEU A 4 -15.50 -6.72 16.96
N HIS A 5 -14.23 -6.36 17.14
CA HIS A 5 -13.26 -6.19 16.04
C HIS A 5 -12.80 -7.53 15.43
N SER A 6 -12.86 -8.61 16.22
CA SER A 6 -12.48 -9.95 15.78
C SER A 6 -13.58 -10.64 14.97
N PHE A 7 -14.85 -10.41 15.33
CA PHE A 7 -16.00 -10.98 14.61
C PHE A 7 -16.19 -10.35 13.23
N THR A 8 -15.97 -9.05 13.07
CA THR A 8 -16.01 -8.39 11.76
C THR A 8 -14.95 -8.93 10.80
N ARG A 9 -13.75 -9.24 11.32
CA ARG A 9 -12.66 -9.86 10.54
C ARG A 9 -12.94 -11.31 10.14
N LEU A 10 -13.70 -12.05 10.94
CA LEU A 10 -14.15 -13.41 10.57
C LEU A 10 -15.22 -13.37 9.48
N ILE A 11 -16.15 -12.41 9.53
CA ILE A 11 -17.22 -12.26 8.52
C ILE A 11 -16.63 -11.69 7.21
N SER A 12 -15.64 -10.81 7.26
CA SER A 12 -15.00 -10.27 6.07
C SER A 12 -14.28 -11.35 5.24
N ARG A 13 -13.76 -12.40 5.87
CA ARG A 13 -13.17 -13.57 5.19
C ARG A 13 -14.15 -14.35 4.33
N PHE A 14 -15.45 -14.34 4.63
CA PHE A 14 -16.46 -14.94 3.75
C PHE A 14 -16.67 -14.13 2.47
N ARG A 15 -16.40 -12.83 2.48
CA ARG A 15 -16.54 -11.92 1.32
C ARG A 15 -15.23 -11.74 0.54
N TYR A 16 -14.11 -11.94 1.22
CA TYR A 16 -12.75 -11.77 0.71
C TYR A 16 -11.88 -12.94 1.19
N PRO A 17 -11.85 -14.06 0.44
CA PRO A 17 -11.23 -15.29 0.93
C PRO A 17 -9.70 -15.22 1.03
N ALA A 18 -9.05 -14.28 0.33
CA ALA A 18 -7.59 -14.21 0.24
C ALA A 18 -6.97 -12.91 0.81
N SER A 19 -7.43 -11.73 0.39
CA SER A 19 -6.89 -10.45 0.85
C SER A 19 -8.01 -9.48 1.27
N LEU A 20 -7.76 -8.72 2.33
CA LEU A 20 -8.66 -7.68 2.83
C LEU A 20 -8.15 -6.28 2.48
N PRO A 21 -9.03 -5.27 2.31
CA PRO A 21 -8.60 -3.87 2.17
C PRO A 21 -7.68 -3.42 3.30
N GLU A 22 -7.92 -3.93 4.51
CA GLU A 22 -7.12 -3.68 5.70
C GLU A 22 -5.68 -4.21 5.58
N ASP A 23 -5.44 -5.27 4.81
CA ASP A 23 -4.10 -5.83 4.61
C ASP A 23 -3.24 -4.84 3.81
N ILE A 24 -3.77 -4.32 2.70
CA ILE A 24 -3.10 -3.28 1.91
C ILE A 24 -2.94 -1.98 2.71
N ALA A 25 -4.00 -1.55 3.41
CA ALA A 25 -3.93 -0.34 4.22
C ALA A 25 -2.87 -0.47 5.32
N LYS A 26 -2.76 -1.64 5.96
CA LYS A 26 -1.72 -1.91 6.94
C LYS A 26 -0.33 -1.84 6.32
N ASP A 27 -0.12 -2.39 5.13
CA ASP A 27 1.19 -2.39 4.46
C ASP A 27 1.60 -1.00 3.98
N LEU A 28 0.64 -0.18 3.53
CA LEU A 28 0.85 1.23 3.18
C LEU A 28 0.92 2.16 4.40
N GLY A 29 0.49 1.70 5.59
CA GLY A 29 0.41 2.52 6.80
C GLY A 29 -0.74 3.53 6.78
N ILE A 30 -1.83 3.19 6.10
CA ILE A 30 -3.06 3.98 6.02
C ILE A 30 -3.99 3.56 7.16
N HIS A 31 -4.51 4.53 7.91
CA HIS A 31 -5.53 4.26 8.91
C HIS A 31 -6.91 4.15 8.25
N LEU A 32 -7.49 2.95 8.25
CA LEU A 32 -8.90 2.73 7.93
C LEU A 32 -9.71 2.78 9.23
N SER A 33 -10.62 3.74 9.35
CA SER A 33 -11.49 3.87 10.52
C SER A 33 -12.68 2.91 10.50
N ASN A 34 -13.05 2.40 9.32
CA ASN A 34 -14.22 1.54 9.10
C ASN A 34 -13.88 0.43 8.09
N SER A 35 -14.64 -0.68 8.12
CA SER A 35 -14.57 -1.71 7.08
C SER A 35 -15.11 -1.17 5.76
N LEU A 36 -14.22 -0.75 4.86
CA LEU A 36 -14.58 -0.24 3.55
C LEU A 36 -14.97 -1.38 2.61
N SER A 37 -15.93 -1.12 1.73
CA SER A 37 -16.12 -2.00 0.56
C SER A 37 -14.90 -1.88 -0.36
N PHE A 38 -14.64 -2.92 -1.14
CA PHE A 38 -13.55 -2.92 -2.13
C PHE A 38 -13.58 -1.69 -3.05
N ASP A 39 -14.75 -1.31 -3.57
CA ASP A 39 -14.85 -0.15 -4.49
C ASP A 39 -14.59 1.18 -3.77
N ALA A 40 -15.04 1.32 -2.51
CA ALA A 40 -14.76 2.51 -1.71
C ALA A 40 -13.27 2.59 -1.35
N PHE A 41 -12.65 1.44 -1.09
CA PHE A 41 -11.22 1.35 -0.85
C PHE A 41 -10.41 1.72 -2.09
N LEU A 42 -10.77 1.22 -3.28
CA LEU A 42 -10.12 1.60 -4.54
C LEU A 42 -10.21 3.10 -4.80
N LYS A 43 -11.39 3.71 -4.59
CA LYS A 43 -11.57 5.16 -4.70
C LYS A 43 -10.69 5.94 -3.72
N LEU A 44 -10.52 5.44 -2.51
CA LEU A 44 -9.62 6.03 -1.53
C LEU A 44 -8.15 5.94 -1.98
N LEU A 45 -7.73 4.79 -2.49
CA LEU A 45 -6.36 4.60 -2.99
C LEU A 45 -6.03 5.51 -4.19
N SER A 46 -7.01 5.82 -5.02
CA SER A 46 -6.88 6.77 -6.13
C SER A 46 -6.98 8.24 -5.73
N SER A 47 -7.30 8.53 -4.48
CA SER A 47 -7.41 9.91 -4.02
C SER A 47 -6.03 10.57 -3.99
N PRO A 48 -5.88 11.79 -4.55
CA PRO A 48 -4.60 12.51 -4.51
C PRO A 48 -4.15 12.88 -3.08
N HIS A 49 -5.07 12.82 -2.11
CA HIS A 49 -4.81 13.11 -0.70
C HIS A 49 -4.38 11.87 0.10
N MET A 50 -4.25 10.73 -0.55
CA MET A 50 -3.82 9.51 0.11
C MET A 50 -2.30 9.44 0.14
N HIS A 51 -1.75 9.49 1.35
CA HIS A 51 -0.32 9.47 1.61
C HIS A 51 0.04 8.21 2.41
N PRO A 52 0.72 7.23 1.80
CA PRO A 52 1.22 6.08 2.55
C PRO A 52 2.31 6.53 3.51
N THR A 53 2.26 6.06 4.77
CA THR A 53 3.21 6.46 5.82
C THR A 53 4.39 5.49 5.94
N LYS A 54 4.22 4.25 5.49
CA LYS A 54 5.24 3.18 5.60
C LYS A 54 6.22 3.12 4.44
N ILE A 55 5.91 3.78 3.33
CA ILE A 55 6.81 3.89 2.18
C ILE A 55 7.02 5.36 1.86
N LYS A 56 8.26 5.72 1.54
CA LYS A 56 8.67 7.11 1.31
C LYS A 56 9.57 7.21 0.10
N LYS A 57 9.63 8.40 -0.49
CA LYS A 57 10.55 8.62 -1.60
C LYS A 57 11.99 8.49 -1.09
N TYR A 58 12.82 7.84 -1.88
CA TYR A 58 14.22 7.48 -1.61
C TYR A 58 14.44 6.41 -0.53
N MET A 59 13.37 5.78 -0.04
CA MET A 59 13.49 4.65 0.88
C MET A 59 14.31 3.51 0.23
N PRO A 60 15.30 2.92 0.93
CA PRO A 60 16.04 1.77 0.43
C PRO A 60 15.10 0.60 0.08
N ARG A 61 15.40 -0.12 -1.01
CA ARG A 61 14.58 -1.22 -1.51
C ARG A 61 14.20 -2.23 -0.43
N ALA A 62 15.16 -2.77 0.28
CA ALA A 62 14.90 -3.76 1.33
C ALA A 62 13.90 -3.25 2.39
N GLN A 63 13.99 -1.97 2.76
CA GLN A 63 13.06 -1.35 3.69
C GLN A 63 11.67 -1.17 3.07
N ALA A 64 11.59 -0.69 1.83
CA ALA A 64 10.33 -0.49 1.13
C ALA A 64 9.59 -1.82 0.89
N GLU A 65 10.29 -2.86 0.48
CA GLU A 65 9.72 -4.19 0.24
C GLU A 65 9.24 -4.84 1.55
N SER A 66 9.93 -4.62 2.66
CA SER A 66 9.53 -5.14 3.98
C SER A 66 8.17 -4.62 4.46
N ALA A 67 7.70 -3.50 3.92
CA ALA A 67 6.38 -2.95 4.24
C ALA A 67 5.23 -3.84 3.75
N PHE A 68 5.44 -4.65 2.72
CA PHE A 68 4.40 -5.42 2.01
C PHE A 68 4.33 -6.89 2.47
N GLY A 69 4.47 -7.13 3.77
CA GLY A 69 4.50 -8.48 4.33
C GLY A 69 3.18 -9.24 4.27
N SER A 70 2.07 -8.59 3.91
CA SER A 70 0.76 -9.24 3.76
C SER A 70 0.39 -9.56 2.30
N ALA A 71 1.23 -9.19 1.34
CA ALA A 71 1.02 -9.52 -0.07
C ALA A 71 0.98 -11.03 -0.30
N LEU A 72 0.06 -11.49 -1.14
CA LEU A 72 -0.08 -12.91 -1.46
C LEU A 72 1.04 -13.41 -2.36
N ARG A 73 1.50 -12.55 -3.28
CA ARG A 73 2.62 -12.82 -4.18
C ARG A 73 3.51 -11.60 -4.29
N THR A 74 4.81 -11.84 -4.26
CA THR A 74 5.84 -10.82 -4.49
C THR A 74 6.71 -11.24 -5.67
N GLU A 75 6.95 -10.32 -6.60
CA GLU A 75 7.86 -10.51 -7.73
C GLU A 75 8.88 -9.39 -7.75
N VAL A 76 10.16 -9.74 -7.87
CA VAL A 76 11.29 -8.83 -7.73
C VAL A 76 12.04 -8.79 -9.05
N PHE A 77 12.15 -7.61 -9.63
CA PHE A 77 12.87 -7.33 -10.88
C PHE A 77 13.98 -6.30 -10.61
N PRO A 78 14.99 -6.13 -11.48
CA PRO A 78 16.08 -5.18 -11.21
C PRO A 78 15.60 -3.77 -10.86
N ALA A 79 14.66 -3.21 -11.63
CA ALA A 79 14.18 -1.83 -11.44
C ALA A 79 12.85 -1.70 -10.69
N CYS A 80 12.17 -2.81 -10.36
CA CYS A 80 10.87 -2.75 -9.70
C CYS A 80 10.53 -4.00 -8.89
N SER A 81 9.57 -3.87 -7.99
CA SER A 81 8.98 -4.98 -7.23
C SER A 81 7.46 -4.89 -7.26
N LEU A 82 6.80 -6.02 -7.47
CA LEU A 82 5.34 -6.13 -7.57
C LEU A 82 4.78 -6.91 -6.38
N PHE A 83 3.75 -6.36 -5.75
CA PHE A 83 3.04 -6.94 -4.61
C PHE A 83 1.58 -7.15 -4.99
N SER A 84 1.16 -8.40 -5.06
CA SER A 84 -0.16 -8.78 -5.54
C SER A 84 -1.06 -9.25 -4.40
N TYR A 85 -2.27 -8.72 -4.39
CA TYR A 85 -3.35 -9.03 -3.45
C TYR A 85 -4.57 -9.52 -4.24
N TYR A 86 -5.21 -10.57 -3.75
CA TYR A 86 -6.33 -11.19 -4.44
C TYR A 86 -7.65 -10.88 -3.72
N PHE A 87 -8.58 -10.27 -4.44
CA PHE A 87 -9.92 -9.95 -3.99
C PHE A 87 -10.95 -10.71 -4.81
N SER A 88 -12.18 -10.80 -4.29
CA SER A 88 -13.30 -11.43 -5.00
C SER A 88 -13.64 -10.78 -6.34
N LYS A 89 -13.22 -9.53 -6.56
CA LYS A 89 -13.43 -8.79 -7.81
C LYS A 89 -12.21 -8.78 -8.75
N GLY A 90 -11.07 -9.33 -8.34
CA GLY A 90 -9.86 -9.36 -9.16
C GLY A 90 -8.58 -9.14 -8.37
N TRP A 91 -7.49 -8.93 -9.11
CA TRP A 91 -6.19 -8.66 -8.54
C TRP A 91 -5.98 -7.17 -8.33
N VAL A 92 -5.25 -6.89 -7.26
CA VAL A 92 -4.69 -5.58 -6.97
C VAL A 92 -3.19 -5.74 -6.90
N VAL A 93 -2.47 -4.92 -7.65
CA VAL A 93 -1.02 -4.96 -7.74
C VAL A 93 -0.46 -3.60 -7.35
N ILE A 94 0.47 -3.60 -6.41
CA ILE A 94 1.27 -2.44 -6.05
C ILE A 94 2.67 -2.63 -6.63
N ALA A 95 3.10 -1.68 -7.47
CA ALA A 95 4.41 -1.70 -8.10
C ALA A 95 5.31 -0.62 -7.51
N LEU A 96 6.42 -1.02 -6.90
CA LEU A 96 7.47 -0.12 -6.44
C LEU A 96 8.54 -0.01 -7.50
N HIS A 97 8.91 1.21 -7.91
CA HIS A 97 9.99 1.46 -8.86
C HIS A 97 11.18 2.09 -8.16
N PHE A 98 12.35 1.54 -8.43
CA PHE A 98 13.61 1.94 -7.83
C PHE A 98 14.52 2.58 -8.88
N ASP A 99 15.48 3.39 -8.41
CA ASP A 99 16.59 3.84 -9.24
C ASP A 99 17.75 2.81 -9.24
N GLU A 100 18.85 3.18 -9.89
CA GLU A 100 20.09 2.40 -9.95
C GLU A 100 20.77 2.22 -8.58
N GLU A 101 20.45 3.05 -7.60
CA GLU A 101 20.93 2.95 -6.20
C GLU A 101 19.96 2.16 -5.32
N GLU A 102 18.98 1.46 -5.91
CA GLU A 102 17.93 0.72 -5.22
C GLU A 102 17.08 1.56 -4.26
N ARG A 103 16.86 2.84 -4.59
CA ARG A 103 16.03 3.76 -3.80
C ARG A 103 14.68 3.96 -4.44
N LEU A 104 13.62 3.92 -3.62
CA LEU A 104 12.24 4.04 -4.08
C LEU A 104 12.02 5.41 -4.75
N ARG A 105 11.62 5.43 -6.02
CA ARG A 105 11.31 6.67 -6.75
C ARG A 105 9.82 6.89 -6.90
N ARG A 106 9.09 5.82 -7.19
CA ARG A 106 7.66 5.85 -7.46
C ARG A 106 7.00 4.59 -6.95
N ALA A 107 5.74 4.71 -6.58
CA ALA A 107 4.90 3.59 -6.24
C ALA A 107 3.58 3.75 -6.99
N TYR A 108 3.19 2.69 -7.70
CA TYR A 108 1.98 2.64 -8.51
C TYR A 108 1.01 1.62 -7.96
N PHE A 109 -0.26 1.88 -8.20
CA PHE A 109 -1.34 0.95 -7.94
C PHE A 109 -2.04 0.57 -9.23
N GLN A 110 -2.32 -0.71 -9.43
CA GLN A 110 -3.06 -1.24 -10.57
C GLN A 110 -4.14 -2.22 -10.09
N CYS A 111 -5.31 -2.12 -10.70
CA CYS A 111 -6.36 -3.12 -10.56
C CYS A 111 -6.86 -3.47 -11.97
N PRO A 112 -6.32 -4.53 -12.61
CA PRO A 112 -6.62 -4.84 -14.02
C PRO A 112 -8.11 -5.07 -14.31
N SER A 113 -8.87 -5.49 -13.31
CA SER A 113 -10.33 -5.67 -13.38
C SER A 113 -11.12 -4.36 -13.33
N CYS A 114 -10.46 -3.23 -13.07
CA CYS A 114 -11.06 -1.91 -13.04
C CYS A 114 -10.58 -1.14 -14.27
N GLU A 115 -11.34 -1.24 -15.37
CA GLU A 115 -11.02 -0.62 -16.67
C GLU A 115 -10.84 0.91 -16.60
N GLU A 116 -11.36 1.56 -15.55
CA GLU A 116 -11.25 3.00 -15.32
C GLU A 116 -10.01 3.44 -14.51
N MET A 117 -9.20 2.50 -14.01
CA MET A 117 -8.07 2.82 -13.13
C MET A 117 -6.72 2.65 -13.84
N GLU A 118 -6.38 3.62 -14.70
CA GLU A 118 -5.00 3.80 -15.15
C GLU A 118 -4.09 4.01 -13.93
N GLY A 119 -2.91 3.39 -13.94
CA GLY A 119 -2.05 3.24 -12.76
C GLY A 119 -1.89 4.54 -11.95
N PHE A 120 -2.40 4.55 -10.72
CA PHE A 120 -2.33 5.73 -9.86
C PHE A 120 -0.97 5.81 -9.17
N ASN A 121 -0.40 7.01 -9.12
CA ASN A 121 0.83 7.29 -8.38
C ASN A 121 0.48 7.61 -6.93
N PHE A 122 1.17 6.98 -5.98
CA PHE A 122 1.16 7.47 -4.60
C PHE A 122 2.01 8.73 -4.49
N SER A 123 1.50 9.75 -3.81
CA SER A 123 2.28 10.91 -3.41
C SER A 123 3.21 10.51 -2.27
N LEU A 124 4.43 10.09 -2.62
CA LEU A 124 5.47 9.72 -1.67
C LEU A 124 6.10 10.98 -1.07
N GLU A 125 5.92 11.18 0.23
CA GLU A 125 6.61 12.24 0.95
C GLU A 125 8.11 11.96 1.01
N MET A 126 8.90 13.03 0.95
CA MET A 126 10.34 12.96 1.23
C MET A 126 10.54 12.95 2.73
N GLU A 127 11.43 12.09 3.22
CA GLU A 127 11.91 12.22 4.58
C GLU A 127 12.84 13.45 4.66
N GLU A 128 12.41 14.51 5.34
CA GLU A 128 13.34 15.59 5.68
C GLU A 128 14.45 15.00 6.56
N PRO A 129 15.73 15.17 6.19
CA PRO A 129 16.82 14.66 7.00
C PRO A 129 16.75 15.29 8.39
N LEU A 130 16.72 14.45 9.43
CA LEU A 130 16.64 14.83 10.85
C LEU A 130 17.79 15.75 11.35
N LEU A 131 18.67 16.22 10.48
CA LEU A 131 19.76 17.14 10.78
C LEU A 131 19.31 18.61 10.91
N ALA A 132 18.08 18.97 10.52
CA ALA A 132 17.61 20.37 10.62
C ALA A 132 17.02 20.76 11.99
N ARG A 133 16.88 19.82 12.95
CA ARG A 133 16.27 20.09 14.27
C ARG A 133 17.27 20.31 15.42
N ALA A 134 18.57 20.30 15.16
CA ALA A 134 19.60 20.61 16.14
C ALA A 134 20.28 21.96 15.85
N SER A 135 19.50 23.02 15.62
CA SER A 135 20.01 24.40 15.52
C SER A 135 18.87 25.40 15.70
N SER A 136 18.28 25.48 16.89
CA SER A 136 17.52 26.66 17.33
C SER A 136 17.32 26.61 18.85
N GLN A 137 18.19 27.37 19.53
CA GLN A 137 18.06 28.03 20.85
C GLN A 137 17.90 27.18 22.11
#